data_AF-A0A4D4KI18-F1
#
_entry.id   AF-A0A4D4KI18-F1
#
_cell.length_a   1.000
_cell.length_b   1.000
_cell.length_c   1.000
_cell.angle_alpha   90.00
_cell.angle_beta   90.00
_cell.angle_gamma   90.00
#
_symmetry.space_group_name_H-M   'P 1'
#
loop_
_entity.id
_entity.type
_entity.pdbx_description
1 polymer ?
#
loop_
_entity_poly.entity_id
_entity_poly.type
_entity_poly.pdbx_seq_one_letter_code
_entity_poly.pdbx_strand_id
1 'polypeptide(L)'
;MPETNALRSCHDTSPIPLASPHRIRSRIGTDLAGGFYPAPHRYEVYLSPGRPHSLRVAITLALLRLSDSIDPTRRFPGGHG
;
A
#
# COMPACT_ATOMS: atom_id res chain seq x y z
N MET A 1 42.71 16.60 -43.84
CA MET A 1 41.74 15.49 -43.67
C MET A 1 41.76 15.12 -42.19
N PRO A 2 40.61 15.14 -41.49
CA PRO A 2 40.56 15.36 -40.03
C PRO A 2 40.67 14.07 -39.19
N GLU A 3 41.10 14.30 -37.96
CA GLU A 3 41.37 13.33 -36.89
C GLU A 3 40.12 12.89 -36.10
N THR A 4 40.27 11.74 -35.44
CA THR A 4 39.81 11.41 -34.07
C THR A 4 38.57 12.16 -33.57
N ASN A 5 37.44 11.45 -33.48
CA ASN A 5 36.72 11.28 -32.20
C ASN A 5 35.63 10.21 -32.36
N ALA A 6 35.96 8.95 -32.03
CA ALA A 6 34.94 7.92 -31.89
C ALA A 6 34.04 8.28 -30.70
N LEU A 7 32.81 8.68 -31.02
CA LEU A 7 31.71 8.95 -30.11
C LEU A 7 31.62 7.87 -29.03
N ARG A 8 32.12 8.17 -27.84
CA ARG A 8 31.78 7.45 -26.62
C ARG A 8 31.04 8.43 -25.71
N SER A 9 29.82 8.76 -26.14
CA SER A 9 28.87 9.40 -25.24
C SER A 9 28.44 8.33 -24.25
N CYS A 10 28.89 8.51 -23.01
CA CYS A 10 28.47 7.73 -21.86
C CYS A 10 26.97 7.96 -21.73
N HIS A 11 26.15 7.09 -22.35
CA HIS A 11 24.81 6.91 -21.84
C HIS A 11 24.99 6.34 -20.43
N ASP A 12 25.01 7.24 -19.45
CA ASP A 12 24.70 6.89 -18.09
C ASP A 12 23.22 6.52 -18.11
N THR A 13 22.94 5.29 -18.55
CA THR A 13 21.69 4.64 -18.17
C THR A 13 21.86 4.32 -16.69
N SER A 14 21.72 5.36 -15.87
CA SER A 14 21.31 5.18 -14.49
C SER A 14 20.04 4.35 -14.57
N PRO A 15 20.02 3.11 -14.06
CA PRO A 15 18.81 2.32 -14.05
C PRO A 15 17.76 3.14 -13.33
N ILE A 16 16.70 3.50 -14.04
CA ILE A 16 15.54 4.17 -13.44
C ILE A 16 15.14 3.24 -12.29
N PRO A 17 15.20 3.67 -11.03
CA PRO A 17 14.85 2.80 -9.93
C PRO A 17 13.41 2.40 -10.15
N LEU A 18 13.18 1.11 -10.45
CA LEU A 18 11.86 0.49 -10.44
C LEU A 18 11.21 0.93 -9.13
N ALA A 19 10.17 1.77 -9.24
CA ALA A 19 9.56 2.42 -8.10
C ALA A 19 9.30 1.37 -7.02
N SER A 20 10.07 1.44 -5.94
CA SER A 20 9.87 0.54 -4.81
C SER A 20 8.42 0.69 -4.38
N PRO A 21 7.72 -0.41 -4.04
CA PRO A 21 6.31 -0.35 -3.68
C PRO A 21 6.16 0.71 -2.59
N HIS A 22 5.41 1.77 -2.91
CA HIS A 22 5.26 2.92 -2.03
C HIS A 22 4.57 2.44 -0.75
N ARG A 23 5.35 2.31 0.32
CA ARG A 23 4.88 1.77 1.60
C ARG A 23 4.56 2.92 2.53
N ILE A 24 3.27 3.16 2.72
CA ILE A 24 2.80 4.08 3.76
C ILE A 24 3.07 3.44 5.13
N ARG A 25 3.78 4.16 6.01
CA ARG A 25 4.16 3.69 7.36
C ARG A 25 3.50 4.50 8.48
N SER A 26 2.45 5.25 8.16
CA SER A 26 1.65 5.95 9.17
C SER A 26 1.01 4.95 10.15
N ARG A 27 0.73 5.40 11.36
CA ARG A 27 0.15 4.58 12.44
C ARG A 27 -1.10 5.25 12.98
N ILE A 28 -2.14 4.45 13.19
CA ILE A 28 -3.34 4.84 13.94
C ILE A 28 -3.04 4.63 15.42
N GLY A 29 -3.24 5.64 16.25
CA GLY A 29 -2.92 5.57 17.67
C GLY A 29 -3.43 6.78 18.45
N THR A 30 -3.32 6.73 19.76
CA THR A 30 -3.72 7.83 20.67
C THR A 30 -2.69 8.95 20.76
N ASP A 31 -1.57 8.83 20.05
CA ASP A 31 -0.56 9.88 19.99
C ASP A 31 -1.09 11.09 19.20
N LEU A 32 -1.13 12.24 19.87
CA LEU A 32 -1.63 13.50 19.32
C LEU A 32 -0.78 14.01 18.16
N ALA A 33 0.46 13.52 18.00
CA ALA A 33 1.36 13.97 16.94
C ALA A 33 0.94 13.50 15.53
N GLY A 34 0.13 12.45 15.41
CA GLY A 34 -0.14 11.79 14.12
C GLY A 34 -1.42 12.21 13.41
N GLY A 35 -2.39 12.84 14.07
CA GLY A 35 -3.72 13.15 13.50
C GLY A 35 -4.62 11.93 13.21
N PHE A 36 -4.06 10.72 13.22
CA PHE A 36 -4.73 9.43 13.01
C PHE A 36 -5.21 8.81 14.32
N TYR A 37 -6.17 9.46 14.98
CA TYR A 37 -6.79 8.93 16.19
C TYR A 37 -7.79 7.80 15.87
N PRO A 38 -7.92 6.78 16.73
CA PRO A 38 -8.91 5.71 16.57
C PRO A 38 -10.32 6.25 16.80
N ALA A 39 -11.21 6.07 15.82
CA ALA A 39 -12.63 6.33 15.95
C ALA A 39 -13.42 5.33 15.09
N PRO A 40 -14.58 4.85 15.57
CA PRO A 40 -15.45 3.98 14.78
C PRO A 40 -15.79 4.64 13.43
N HIS A 41 -15.84 3.84 12.36
CA HIS A 41 -16.23 4.25 11.00
C HIS A 41 -15.39 5.37 10.38
N ARG A 42 -14.23 5.69 10.96
CA ARG A 42 -13.32 6.71 10.41
C ARG A 42 -12.35 6.15 9.37
N TYR A 43 -12.12 4.84 9.41
CA TYR A 43 -11.15 4.18 8.56
C TYR A 43 -11.82 3.05 7.79
N GLU A 44 -11.46 2.97 6.52
CA GLU A 44 -11.82 1.88 5.63
C GLU A 44 -10.66 0.88 5.50
N VAL A 45 -10.99 -0.41 5.40
CA VAL A 45 -10.00 -1.48 5.26
C VAL A 45 -10.21 -2.27 3.97
N TYR A 46 -9.23 -2.18 3.07
CA TYR A 46 -9.22 -2.86 1.76
C TYR A 46 -8.48 -4.19 1.85
N LEU A 47 -9.18 -5.30 1.56
CA LEU A 47 -8.63 -6.65 1.62
C LEU A 47 -8.81 -7.39 0.29
N SER A 48 -7.76 -8.05 -0.17
CA SER A 48 -7.83 -8.94 -1.35
C SER A 48 -7.92 -10.41 -0.93
N PRO A 49 -8.81 -11.22 -1.54
CA PRO A 49 -8.87 -12.65 -1.32
C PRO A 49 -7.57 -13.32 -1.81
N GLY A 50 -7.18 -14.42 -1.15
CA GLY A 50 -6.00 -15.21 -1.51
C GLY A 50 -4.65 -14.62 -1.09
N ARG A 51 -4.62 -13.47 -0.40
CA ARG A 51 -3.36 -12.87 0.12
C ARG A 51 -3.19 -13.17 1.62
N PRO A 52 -2.03 -13.72 2.06
CA PRO A 52 -1.82 -14.09 3.45
C PRO A 52 -1.83 -12.88 4.40
N HIS A 53 -1.40 -11.70 3.93
CA HIS A 53 -1.49 -10.46 4.71
C HIS A 53 -2.94 -10.01 4.93
N SER A 54 -3.78 -10.03 3.89
CA SER A 54 -5.20 -9.69 4.00
C SER A 54 -5.92 -10.65 4.96
N LEU A 55 -5.60 -11.95 4.89
CA LEU A 55 -6.18 -12.95 5.78
C LEU A 55 -5.81 -12.69 7.25
N ARG A 56 -4.54 -12.34 7.52
CA ARG A 56 -4.10 -12.00 8.88
C ARG A 56 -4.91 -10.83 9.44
N VAL A 57 -5.07 -9.76 8.66
CA VAL A 57 -5.86 -8.60 9.06
C VAL A 57 -7.32 -9.01 9.31
N ALA A 58 -7.94 -9.76 8.39
CA ALA A 58 -9.32 -10.23 8.54
C ALA A 58 -9.54 -11.04 9.84
N ILE A 59 -8.62 -11.95 10.17
CA ILE A 59 -8.67 -12.74 11.40
C ILE A 59 -8.56 -11.82 12.62
N THR A 60 -7.61 -10.88 12.63
CA THR A 60 -7.46 -9.94 13.74
C THR A 60 -8.71 -9.11 13.96
N LEU A 61 -9.33 -8.58 12.89
CA LEU A 61 -10.58 -7.82 12.99
C LEU A 61 -11.72 -8.67 13.58
N ALA A 62 -11.84 -9.93 13.15
CA ALA A 62 -12.85 -10.85 13.66
C ALA A 62 -12.63 -11.24 15.12
N LEU A 63 -11.38 -11.45 15.54
CA LEU A 63 -11.03 -11.79 16.93
C LEU A 63 -11.30 -10.62 17.87
N LEU A 64 -11.00 -9.41 17.44
CA LEU A 64 -11.20 -8.20 18.23
C LEU A 64 -12.63 -7.63 18.12
N ARG A 65 -13.53 -8.29 17.38
CA ARG A 65 -14.91 -7.83 17.13
C ARG A 65 -14.96 -6.40 16.54
N LEU A 66 -13.97 -6.05 15.73
CA LEU A 66 -13.85 -4.71 15.13
C LEU A 66 -14.59 -4.58 13.80
N SER A 67 -15.25 -5.64 13.35
CA SER A 67 -16.03 -5.64 12.10
C SER A 67 -17.13 -4.57 12.08
N ASP A 68 -17.71 -4.26 13.25
CA ASP A 68 -18.76 -3.25 13.39
C ASP A 68 -18.19 -1.84 13.61
N SER A 69 -16.89 -1.70 13.87
CA SER A 69 -16.23 -0.41 14.14
C SER A 69 -15.45 0.14 12.95
N ILE A 70 -15.31 -0.65 11.89
CA ILE A 70 -14.58 -0.30 10.68
C ILE A 70 -15.59 -0.36 9.57
N ASP A 71 -15.60 0.64 8.69
CA ASP A 71 -16.41 0.52 7.49
C ASP A 71 -15.76 -0.53 6.59
N PRO A 72 -16.42 -1.68 6.35
CA PRO A 72 -15.91 -2.63 5.40
C PRO A 72 -16.03 -1.95 4.04
N THR A 73 -14.90 -1.48 3.51
CA THR A 73 -14.90 -1.03 2.13
C THR A 73 -15.40 -2.19 1.29
N ARG A 74 -16.36 -1.86 0.45
CA ARG A 74 -17.19 -2.80 -0.30
C ARG A 74 -16.30 -3.93 -0.84
N ARG A 75 -16.54 -5.16 -0.39
CA ARG A 75 -15.95 -6.34 -1.04
C ARG A 75 -16.10 -6.12 -2.54
N PHE A 76 -14.99 -6.17 -3.27
CA PHE A 76 -14.97 -6.04 -4.72
C PHE A 76 -16.18 -6.82 -5.30
N PRO A 77 -17.10 -6.18 -6.03
CA PRO A 77 -18.23 -6.88 -6.63
C PRO A 77 -17.68 -7.76 -7.76
N GLY A 78 -17.31 -8.99 -7.42
CA GLY A 78 -16.79 -10.00 -8.34
C GLY A 78 -17.82 -11.11 -8.55
N GLY A 79 -18.57 -10.99 -9.64
CA GLY A 79 -19.10 -12.09 -10.45
C GLY A 79 -20.17 -12.98 -9.81
N HIS A 80 -21.44 -12.59 -9.96
CA HIS A 80 -22.49 -13.60 -10.11
C HIS A 80 -22.39 -14.16 -11.54
N GLY A 81 -22.25 -15.49 -11.64
CA GLY A 81 -22.52 -16.23 -12.88
C GLY A 81 -24.01 -16.40 -13.11
#